data_AF-A0A1Y1QCI8-F1
#
_entry.id   AF-A0A1Y1QCI8-F1
#
_cell.length_a   1.000
_cell.length_b   1.000
_cell.length_c   1.000
_cell.angle_alpha   90.00
_cell.angle_beta   90.00
_cell.angle_gamma   90.00
#
_symmetry.space_group_name_H-M   'P 1'
#
loop_
_entity.id
_entity.type
_entity.pdbx_description
1 polymer ?
#
loop_
_entity_poly.entity_id
_entity_poly.type
_entity_poly.pdbx_seq_one_letter_code
_entity_poly.pdbx_strand_id
1 'polypeptide(L)'
;MKKNTQGFLLIAALLLPLHSYAASFNCTKAKTWSEQTVCNTKQLSNLDDLLAVSFKKALASHADKAALKAAQSAWLADEREMCADDVDCLKAAYTSRLAVLNEMIANAEESVTAPDSDTASGWYKAIAEPNLTVRNSASVTGKKLGNIPYGGKVKVLAPTDKSDSIGGRDGTWVKIEWQGKTAYTFDAFLEKLAADESTNTKKPSTKTSAKTRTLEGVITSYECGDNCYLTITDKQGTEHSGLCTAPLCEAWNEMAEMPANFQNKRVKASVGTGTQQDGSGNVMGEMDAFEVITLLK
;
A
#
# COMPACT_ATOMS: atom_id res chain seq x y z
N MET A 1 -26.49 69.83 23.73
CA MET A 1 -25.18 69.22 24.05
C MET A 1 -25.20 67.79 23.51
N LYS A 2 -24.30 67.48 22.57
CA LYS A 2 -24.16 66.18 21.89
C LYS A 2 -23.48 65.17 22.81
N LYS A 3 -23.96 63.92 22.89
CA LYS A 3 -23.12 62.76 23.25
C LYS A 3 -23.51 61.56 22.36
N ASN A 4 -22.54 61.15 21.54
CA ASN A 4 -22.54 59.98 20.68
C ASN A 4 -22.49 58.70 21.51
N THR A 5 -23.33 57.73 21.19
CA THR A 5 -23.23 56.37 21.72
C THR A 5 -22.45 55.53 20.69
N GLN A 6 -21.19 55.22 20.97
CA GLN A 6 -20.40 54.28 20.17
C GLN A 6 -20.89 52.85 20.46
N GLY A 7 -21.29 52.12 19.42
CA GLY A 7 -21.58 50.69 19.48
C GLY A 7 -20.30 49.88 19.56
N PHE A 8 -20.19 49.03 20.58
CA PHE A 8 -19.16 47.98 20.65
C PHE A 8 -19.59 46.79 19.78
N LEU A 9 -18.85 46.52 18.71
CA LEU A 9 -18.92 45.27 17.95
C LEU A 9 -18.11 44.20 18.68
N LEU A 10 -18.79 43.25 19.31
CA LEU A 10 -18.21 42.03 19.87
C LEU A 10 -17.93 41.04 18.71
N ILE A 11 -16.66 40.88 18.34
CA ILE A 11 -16.20 39.80 17.45
C ILE A 11 -16.08 38.54 18.30
N ALA A 12 -17.03 37.62 18.14
CA ALA A 12 -16.96 36.28 18.71
C ALA A 12 -15.92 35.47 17.92
N ALA A 13 -14.76 35.19 18.53
CA ALA A 13 -13.76 34.28 17.99
C ALA A 13 -14.30 32.84 18.03
N LEU A 14 -14.58 32.29 16.84
CA LEU A 14 -15.02 30.92 16.65
C LEU A 14 -13.85 29.97 16.95
N LEU A 15 -13.82 29.38 18.15
CA LEU A 15 -12.89 28.31 18.52
C LEU A 15 -13.32 27.02 17.81
N LEU A 16 -12.74 26.75 16.64
CA LEU A 16 -12.89 25.45 15.97
C LEU A 16 -12.10 24.38 16.75
N PRO A 17 -12.68 23.21 17.03
CA PRO A 17 -11.98 22.11 17.69
C PRO A 17 -10.86 21.59 16.78
N LEU A 18 -9.62 21.74 17.23
CA LEU A 18 -8.48 21.10 16.60
C LEU A 18 -8.62 19.59 16.80
N HIS A 19 -8.78 18.87 15.69
CA HIS A 19 -8.85 17.42 15.69
C HIS A 19 -7.46 16.88 16.04
N SER A 20 -7.23 16.53 17.32
CA SER A 20 -5.98 15.91 17.75
C SER A 20 -6.01 14.44 17.34
N TYR A 21 -5.07 14.05 16.48
CA TYR A 21 -4.79 12.64 16.24
C TYR A 21 -3.96 12.08 17.40
N ALA A 22 -4.11 10.79 17.69
CA ALA A 22 -3.31 10.13 18.70
C ALA A 22 -1.95 9.76 18.09
N ALA A 23 -0.89 10.40 18.55
CA ALA A 23 0.49 10.01 18.27
C ALA A 23 0.99 9.04 19.38
N SER A 24 2.20 8.52 19.24
CA SER A 24 2.78 7.61 20.24
C SER A 24 3.13 8.30 21.57
N PHE A 25 3.00 9.62 21.62
CA PHE A 25 3.17 10.47 22.79
C PHE A 25 1.91 11.30 23.07
N ASN A 26 1.87 11.91 24.25
CA ASN A 26 0.73 12.72 24.66
C ASN A 26 0.71 14.08 23.93
N CYS A 27 -0.17 14.23 22.96
CA CYS A 27 -0.33 15.46 22.17
C CYS A 27 -0.68 16.70 22.99
N THR A 28 -1.27 16.55 24.19
CA THR A 28 -1.50 17.69 25.10
C THR A 28 -0.21 18.23 25.72
N LYS A 29 0.90 17.50 25.61
CA LYS A 29 2.23 17.86 26.12
C LYS A 29 3.23 18.21 25.01
N ALA A 30 2.80 18.28 23.75
CA ALA A 30 3.64 18.64 22.62
C ALA A 30 4.21 20.06 22.79
N LYS A 31 5.53 20.20 22.71
CA LYS A 31 6.24 21.48 22.93
C LYS A 31 6.91 22.00 21.66
N THR A 32 7.48 21.11 20.86
CA THR A 32 8.20 21.51 19.66
C THR A 32 7.27 21.65 18.46
N TRP A 33 7.70 22.37 17.43
CA TRP A 33 6.97 22.44 16.18
C TRP A 33 6.73 21.03 15.62
N SER A 34 7.77 20.19 15.59
CA SER A 34 7.67 18.82 15.09
C SER A 34 6.62 18.01 15.85
N GLU A 35 6.58 18.11 17.18
CA GLU A 35 5.57 17.41 18.00
C GLU A 35 4.14 17.91 17.73
N GLN A 36 3.96 19.23 17.62
CA GLN A 36 2.66 19.82 17.33
C GLN A 36 2.18 19.45 15.92
N THR A 37 3.08 19.48 14.95
CA THR A 37 2.80 19.09 13.56
C THR A 37 2.44 17.61 13.46
N VAL A 38 3.13 16.73 14.20
CA VAL A 38 2.78 15.30 14.31
C VAL A 38 1.37 15.12 14.86
N CYS A 39 1.00 15.82 15.93
CA CYS A 39 -0.32 15.71 16.56
C CYS A 39 -1.48 16.23 15.71
N ASN A 40 -1.23 17.23 14.86
CA ASN A 40 -2.24 17.85 14.01
C ASN A 40 -2.30 17.26 12.60
N THR A 41 -1.36 16.38 12.24
CA THR A 41 -1.28 15.77 10.90
C THR A 41 -1.44 14.27 10.98
N LYS A 42 -2.60 13.74 10.55
CA LYS A 42 -2.91 12.30 10.57
C LYS A 42 -1.78 11.43 10.00
N GLN A 43 -1.19 11.83 8.88
CA GLN A 43 -0.11 11.08 8.25
C GLN A 43 1.14 10.99 9.13
N LEU A 44 1.54 12.09 9.79
CA LEU A 44 2.71 12.12 10.67
C LEU A 44 2.44 11.40 12.00
N SER A 45 1.22 11.52 12.54
CA SER A 45 0.76 10.75 13.69
C SER A 45 0.89 9.23 13.44
N ASN A 46 0.46 8.76 12.27
CA ASN A 46 0.59 7.35 11.89
C ASN A 46 2.06 6.91 11.73
N LEU A 47 2.93 7.78 11.20
CA LEU A 47 4.36 7.50 11.08
C LEU A 47 5.02 7.41 12.46
N ASP A 48 4.60 8.25 13.40
CA ASP A 48 5.06 8.23 14.79
C ASP A 48 4.65 6.96 15.52
N ASP A 49 3.39 6.53 15.39
CA ASP A 49 2.91 5.26 15.92
C ASP A 49 3.68 4.06 15.35
N LEU A 50 3.89 4.04 14.03
CA LEU A 50 4.63 2.98 13.37
C LEU A 50 6.09 2.94 13.86
N LEU A 51 6.72 4.09 14.03
CA LEU A 51 8.09 4.20 14.55
C LEU A 51 8.17 3.66 15.98
N ALA A 52 7.19 3.95 16.83
CA ALA A 52 7.14 3.42 18.19
C ALA A 52 7.01 1.89 18.22
N VAL A 53 6.22 1.30 17.31
CA VAL A 53 6.09 -0.15 17.16
C VAL A 53 7.39 -0.78 16.66
N SER A 54 7.97 -0.27 15.57
CA SER A 54 9.24 -0.77 15.03
C SER A 54 10.38 -0.64 16.04
N PHE A 55 10.46 0.48 16.77
CA PHE A 55 11.48 0.67 17.79
C PHE A 55 11.35 -0.37 18.91
N LYS A 56 10.15 -0.66 19.40
CA LYS A 56 9.92 -1.73 20.40
C LYS A 56 10.33 -3.10 19.87
N LYS A 57 10.03 -3.42 18.61
CA LYS A 57 10.41 -4.69 17.98
C LYS A 57 11.94 -4.80 17.84
N ALA A 58 12.61 -3.76 17.35
CA ALA A 58 14.06 -3.69 17.27
C ALA A 58 14.70 -3.84 18.67
N LEU A 59 14.16 -3.17 19.69
CA LEU A 59 14.61 -3.29 21.08
C LEU A 59 14.50 -4.70 21.67
N ALA A 60 13.54 -5.50 21.21
CA ALA A 60 13.38 -6.86 21.69
C ALA A 60 14.52 -7.75 21.22
N SER A 61 14.98 -7.56 19.98
CA SER A 61 15.96 -8.41 19.31
C SER A 61 17.38 -7.85 19.25
N HIS A 62 17.57 -6.56 19.53
CA HIS A 62 18.90 -5.92 19.49
C HIS A 62 19.73 -6.28 20.74
N ALA A 63 20.98 -6.71 20.52
CA ALA A 63 21.89 -7.12 21.58
C ALA A 63 22.21 -5.96 22.56
N ASP A 64 22.54 -4.78 22.02
CA ASP A 64 22.79 -3.58 22.82
C ASP A 64 21.54 -2.67 22.85
N LYS A 65 20.66 -2.92 23.82
CA LYS A 65 19.43 -2.14 24.00
C LYS A 65 19.69 -0.71 24.49
N ALA A 66 20.80 -0.49 25.18
CA ALA A 66 21.15 0.83 25.71
C ALA A 66 21.59 1.76 24.58
N ALA A 67 22.45 1.28 23.68
CA ALA A 67 22.85 2.01 22.49
C ALA A 67 21.65 2.34 21.59
N LEU A 68 20.74 1.39 21.37
CA LEU A 68 19.56 1.63 20.54
C LEU A 68 18.61 2.68 21.15
N LYS A 69 18.42 2.68 22.48
CA LYS A 69 17.67 3.73 23.18
C LYS A 69 18.34 5.11 23.11
N ALA A 70 19.66 5.15 23.24
CA ALA A 70 20.42 6.39 23.10
C ALA A 70 20.30 6.96 21.68
N ALA A 71 20.46 6.12 20.66
CA ALA A 71 20.31 6.50 19.26
C ALA A 71 18.89 7.00 18.94
N GLN A 72 17.85 6.37 19.51
CA GLN A 72 16.48 6.83 19.33
C GLN A 72 16.21 8.18 20.01
N SER A 73 16.79 8.40 21.18
CA SER A 73 16.65 9.67 21.91
C SER A 73 17.38 10.81 21.19
N ALA A 74 18.58 10.54 20.67
CA ALA A 74 19.33 11.49 19.84
C ALA A 74 18.55 11.82 18.55
N TRP A 75 18.00 10.81 17.87
CA TRP A 75 17.17 11.03 16.68
C TRP A 75 15.97 11.95 16.96
N LEU A 76 15.29 11.79 18.10
CA LEU A 76 14.18 12.65 18.50
C LEU A 76 14.60 14.08 18.82
N ALA A 77 15.79 14.27 19.39
CA ALA A 77 16.28 15.58 19.83
C ALA A 77 16.96 16.37 18.69
N ASP A 78 17.60 15.67 17.76
CA ASP A 78 18.46 16.25 16.75
C ASP A 78 17.79 16.15 15.37
N GLU A 79 17.71 14.94 14.80
CA GLU A 79 17.28 14.74 13.41
C GLU A 79 15.82 15.17 13.17
N ARG A 80 14.91 14.84 14.10
CA ARG A 80 13.50 15.23 13.99
C ARG A 80 13.31 16.74 14.15
N GLU A 81 14.04 17.37 15.05
CA GLU A 81 13.89 18.79 15.36
C GLU A 81 14.59 19.70 14.33
N MET A 82 15.59 19.18 13.63
CA MET A 82 16.31 19.90 12.59
C MET A 82 15.43 20.27 11.37
N CYS A 83 14.27 19.62 11.21
CA CYS A 83 13.31 19.95 10.16
C CYS A 83 12.59 21.30 10.34
N ALA A 84 12.75 21.96 11.49
CA ALA A 84 12.21 23.29 11.77
C ALA A 84 10.71 23.42 11.48
N ASP A 85 10.31 23.97 10.34
CA ASP A 85 8.92 24.14 9.89
C ASP A 85 8.58 23.41 8.57
N ASP A 86 9.45 22.49 8.14
CA ASP A 86 9.30 21.72 6.91
C ASP A 86 8.64 20.34 7.18
N VAL A 87 7.40 20.21 6.71
CA VAL A 87 6.58 19.00 6.85
C VAL A 87 7.14 17.83 6.03
N ASP A 88 7.70 18.08 4.85
CA ASP A 88 8.23 17.03 3.99
C ASP A 88 9.60 16.54 4.49
N CYS A 89 10.42 17.44 5.05
CA CYS A 89 11.58 17.05 5.85
C CYS A 89 11.17 16.13 6.99
N LEU A 90 10.15 16.49 7.76
CA LEU A 90 9.71 15.71 8.91
C LEU A 90 9.24 14.31 8.48
N LYS A 91 8.46 14.21 7.39
CA LYS A 91 8.09 12.91 6.79
C LYS A 91 9.33 12.10 6.37
N ALA A 92 10.31 12.73 5.73
CA ALA A 92 11.55 12.07 5.31
C ALA A 92 12.36 11.55 6.50
N ALA A 93 12.46 12.33 7.59
CA ALA A 93 13.13 11.93 8.81
C ALA A 93 12.47 10.69 9.43
N TYR A 94 11.14 10.68 9.59
CA TYR A 94 10.40 9.54 10.13
C TYR A 94 10.55 8.29 9.26
N THR A 95 10.40 8.43 7.93
CA THR A 95 10.49 7.30 7.00
C THR A 95 11.91 6.73 6.92
N SER A 96 12.95 7.58 6.97
CA SER A 96 14.35 7.15 7.06
C SER A 96 14.62 6.36 8.33
N ARG A 97 14.19 6.87 9.49
CA ARG A 97 14.37 6.18 10.77
C ARG A 97 13.67 4.83 10.82
N LEU A 98 12.46 4.76 10.27
CA LEU A 98 11.72 3.51 10.11
C LEU A 98 12.47 2.49 9.26
N ALA A 99 13.12 2.91 8.17
CA ALA A 99 13.93 2.01 7.35
C ALA A 99 15.07 1.39 8.16
N VAL A 100 15.81 2.21 8.93
CA VAL A 100 16.90 1.74 9.80
C VAL A 100 16.40 0.72 10.83
N LEU A 101 15.29 1.01 11.52
CA LEU A 101 14.74 0.11 12.52
C LEU A 101 14.26 -1.21 11.89
N ASN A 102 13.63 -1.14 10.72
CA ASN A 102 13.15 -2.33 10.00
C ASN A 102 14.31 -3.20 9.48
N GLU A 103 15.41 -2.59 9.05
CA GLU A 103 16.63 -3.31 8.68
C GLU A 103 17.25 -4.03 9.89
N MET A 104 17.34 -3.36 11.04
CA MET A 104 17.80 -4.00 12.29
C MET A 104 16.92 -5.18 12.70
N ILE A 105 15.60 -5.05 12.53
CA ILE A 105 14.64 -6.13 12.77
C ILE A 105 14.89 -7.30 11.80
N ALA A 106 15.06 -7.02 10.50
CA ALA A 106 15.30 -8.04 9.49
C ALA A 106 16.62 -8.78 9.73
N ASN A 107 17.69 -8.06 10.06
CA ASN A 107 19.01 -8.64 10.35
C ASN A 107 18.99 -9.51 11.61
N ALA A 108 18.22 -9.11 12.63
CA ALA A 108 18.05 -9.92 13.83
C ALA A 108 17.21 -11.17 13.57
N GLU A 109 16.26 -11.13 12.62
CA GLU A 109 15.49 -12.29 12.17
C GLU A 109 16.32 -13.25 11.28
N GLU A 110 17.36 -12.75 10.61
CA GLU A 110 18.28 -13.55 9.78
C GLU A 110 19.37 -14.28 10.60
N SER A 111 19.72 -13.76 11.78
CA SER A 111 20.74 -14.37 12.66
C SER A 111 20.28 -15.61 13.47
N VAL A 112 19.05 -16.09 13.29
CA VAL A 112 18.50 -17.19 14.10
C VAL A 112 18.43 -18.52 13.36
N THR A 113 18.55 -18.59 12.03
CA THR A 113 18.50 -19.88 11.32
C THR A 113 19.28 -19.88 10.00
N ALA A 114 20.42 -20.56 9.99
CA ALA A 114 21.04 -21.09 8.76
C ALA A 114 20.38 -22.45 8.37
N PRO A 115 20.45 -22.86 7.10
CA PRO A 115 19.30 -23.39 6.37
C PRO A 115 19.30 -24.92 6.21
N ASP A 116 18.11 -25.49 6.06
CA ASP A 116 17.89 -26.65 5.20
C ASP A 116 16.92 -26.23 4.08
N SER A 117 17.48 -25.96 2.90
CA SER A 117 16.78 -25.93 1.61
C SER A 117 16.53 -27.38 1.19
N ASP A 118 15.40 -27.76 0.59
CA ASP A 118 15.37 -27.84 -0.88
C ASP A 118 13.95 -28.02 -1.48
N THR A 119 12.88 -27.57 -0.84
CA THR A 119 11.52 -27.77 -1.40
C THR A 119 10.62 -26.55 -1.50
N ALA A 120 11.03 -25.38 -0.98
CA ALA A 120 10.19 -24.18 -0.98
C ALA A 120 10.67 -23.02 -1.88
N SER A 121 11.92 -23.03 -2.35
CA SER A 121 12.39 -22.03 -3.33
C SER A 121 11.99 -22.41 -4.75
N GLY A 122 11.56 -21.45 -5.55
CA GLY A 122 11.18 -21.68 -6.94
C GLY A 122 10.14 -20.69 -7.46
N TRP A 123 9.67 -20.91 -8.68
CA TRP A 123 8.57 -20.14 -9.25
C TRP A 123 7.23 -20.70 -8.79
N TYR A 124 6.32 -19.81 -8.40
CA TYR A 124 4.96 -20.10 -7.99
C TYR A 124 4.00 -19.24 -8.79
N LYS A 125 2.73 -19.66 -8.88
CA LYS A 125 1.62 -18.83 -9.37
C LYS A 125 0.68 -18.47 -8.22
N ALA A 126 0.18 -17.24 -8.20
CA ALA A 126 -0.84 -16.80 -7.26
C ALA A 126 -2.20 -17.41 -7.62
N ILE A 127 -2.94 -17.88 -6.61
CA ILE A 127 -4.30 -18.45 -6.76
C ILE A 127 -5.34 -17.69 -5.92
N ALA A 128 -4.96 -16.58 -5.27
CA ALA A 128 -5.92 -15.69 -4.61
C ALA A 128 -6.64 -14.81 -5.62
N GLU A 129 -7.96 -14.71 -5.46
CA GLU A 129 -8.82 -13.81 -6.22
C GLU A 129 -9.25 -12.61 -5.35
N PRO A 130 -9.25 -11.38 -5.89
CA PRO A 130 -8.80 -11.01 -7.24
C PRO A 130 -7.27 -10.97 -7.37
N ASN A 131 -6.54 -10.85 -6.26
CA ASN A 131 -5.09 -10.81 -6.23
C ASN A 131 -4.52 -11.27 -4.88
N LEU A 132 -3.26 -11.69 -4.91
CA LEU A 132 -2.47 -12.02 -3.75
C LEU A 132 -1.69 -10.79 -3.27
N THR A 133 -1.92 -10.38 -2.02
CA THR A 133 -1.24 -9.21 -1.45
C THR A 133 0.24 -9.50 -1.17
N VAL A 134 1.10 -8.56 -1.56
CA VAL A 134 2.52 -8.52 -1.21
C VAL A 134 2.74 -7.50 -0.10
N ARG A 135 3.54 -7.85 0.90
CA ARG A 135 3.80 -7.04 2.09
C ARG A 135 5.28 -6.87 2.36
N ASN A 136 5.62 -5.84 3.12
CA ASN A 136 6.99 -5.57 3.53
C ASN A 136 7.45 -6.42 4.72
N SER A 137 6.55 -7.17 5.36
CA SER A 137 6.85 -8.08 6.46
C SER A 137 5.94 -9.31 6.41
N ALA A 138 6.41 -10.39 7.01
CA ALA A 138 5.71 -11.67 7.15
C ALA A 138 4.56 -11.59 8.18
N SER A 139 3.56 -10.76 7.91
CA SER A 139 2.40 -10.59 8.79
C SER A 139 1.21 -9.99 8.05
N VAL A 140 -0.02 -10.38 8.44
CA VAL A 140 -1.27 -9.78 7.93
C VAL A 140 -1.38 -8.28 8.16
N THR A 141 -0.64 -7.73 9.13
CA THR A 141 -0.60 -6.30 9.45
C THR A 141 0.54 -5.56 8.75
N GLY A 142 1.42 -6.25 8.03
CA GLY A 142 2.54 -5.64 7.31
C GLY A 142 2.08 -4.65 6.23
N LYS A 143 2.87 -3.62 5.97
CA LYS A 143 2.56 -2.62 4.93
C LYS A 143 2.45 -3.31 3.58
N LYS A 144 1.33 -3.10 2.88
CA LYS A 144 1.16 -3.60 1.52
C LYS A 144 2.14 -2.89 0.58
N LEU A 145 2.86 -3.68 -0.21
CA LEU A 145 3.81 -3.20 -1.22
C LEU A 145 3.27 -3.31 -2.64
N GLY A 146 2.16 -4.03 -2.82
CA GLY A 146 1.51 -4.25 -4.10
C GLY A 146 0.79 -5.58 -4.11
N ASN A 147 0.43 -6.03 -5.31
CA ASN A 147 -0.44 -7.19 -5.51
C ASN A 147 0.10 -8.06 -6.65
N ILE A 148 0.13 -9.38 -6.45
CA ILE A 148 0.33 -10.36 -7.52
C ILE A 148 -1.06 -10.72 -8.03
N PRO A 149 -1.42 -10.44 -9.30
CA PRO A 149 -2.72 -10.80 -9.84
C PRO A 149 -2.93 -12.32 -9.83
N TYR A 150 -4.17 -12.79 -9.85
CA TYR A 150 -4.48 -14.22 -10.03
C TYR A 150 -3.73 -14.80 -11.25
N GLY A 151 -3.08 -15.95 -11.08
CA GLY A 151 -2.21 -16.58 -12.08
C GLY A 151 -0.84 -15.91 -12.27
N GLY A 152 -0.60 -14.77 -11.63
CA GLY A 152 0.68 -14.05 -11.66
C GLY A 152 1.81 -14.89 -11.07
N LYS A 153 2.95 -14.92 -11.75
CA LYS A 153 4.12 -15.70 -11.35
C LYS A 153 5.00 -14.88 -10.39
N VAL A 154 5.46 -15.52 -9.33
CA VAL A 154 6.38 -14.94 -8.36
C VAL A 154 7.46 -15.95 -7.99
N LYS A 155 8.68 -15.46 -7.77
CA LYS A 155 9.77 -16.30 -7.31
C LYS A 155 9.81 -16.28 -5.79
N VAL A 156 9.51 -17.43 -5.19
CA VAL A 156 9.67 -17.67 -3.76
C VAL A 156 11.12 -18.00 -3.49
N LEU A 157 11.71 -17.27 -2.54
CA LEU A 157 13.09 -17.41 -2.11
C LEU A 157 13.20 -18.42 -0.97
N ALA A 158 12.34 -18.30 0.04
CA ALA A 158 12.34 -19.17 1.22
C ALA A 158 11.02 -19.03 2.00
N PRO A 159 10.59 -20.05 2.74
CA PRO A 159 9.54 -19.93 3.74
C PRO A 159 10.04 -19.15 4.97
N THR A 160 9.13 -18.60 5.77
CA THR A 160 9.45 -18.02 7.07
C THR A 160 8.91 -18.90 8.20
N ASP A 161 9.28 -18.59 9.44
CA ASP A 161 8.74 -19.22 10.66
C ASP A 161 7.39 -18.61 11.09
N LYS A 162 6.79 -17.77 10.25
CA LYS A 162 5.59 -16.98 10.58
C LYS A 162 4.39 -17.58 9.87
N SER A 163 3.34 -17.87 10.62
CA SER A 163 2.08 -18.39 10.11
C SER A 163 0.93 -17.50 10.57
N ASP A 164 -0.13 -17.46 9.77
CA ASP A 164 -1.36 -16.71 10.03
C ASP A 164 -2.55 -17.52 9.48
N SER A 165 -3.77 -17.04 9.72
CA SER A 165 -5.00 -17.55 9.09
C SER A 165 -5.65 -16.42 8.29
N ILE A 166 -5.76 -16.59 6.96
CA ILE A 166 -6.31 -15.56 6.06
C ILE A 166 -7.45 -16.16 5.24
N GLY A 167 -8.64 -15.59 5.34
CA GLY A 167 -9.80 -16.05 4.57
C GLY A 167 -10.17 -17.52 4.83
N GLY A 168 -9.99 -17.98 6.08
CA GLY A 168 -10.25 -19.37 6.47
C GLY A 168 -9.19 -20.38 6.04
N ARG A 169 -8.04 -19.93 5.53
CA ARG A 169 -6.90 -20.78 5.19
C ARG A 169 -5.75 -20.52 6.16
N ASP A 170 -5.22 -21.59 6.73
CA ASP A 170 -3.97 -21.57 7.49
C ASP A 170 -2.80 -21.71 6.53
N GLY A 171 -1.72 -20.98 6.80
CA GLY A 171 -0.55 -20.96 5.95
C GLY A 171 0.61 -20.21 6.59
N THR A 172 1.71 -20.21 5.88
CA THR A 172 2.98 -19.62 6.27
C THR A 172 3.35 -18.49 5.31
N TRP A 173 4.00 -17.46 5.85
CA TRP A 173 4.55 -16.40 5.02
C TRP A 173 5.79 -16.90 4.30
N VAL A 174 5.95 -16.48 3.05
CA VAL A 174 7.12 -16.78 2.23
C VAL A 174 7.80 -15.50 1.79
N LYS A 175 9.14 -15.50 1.80
CA LYS A 175 9.96 -14.47 1.18
C LYS A 175 9.90 -14.62 -0.33
N ILE A 176 9.69 -13.52 -1.04
CA ILE A 176 9.64 -13.46 -2.50
C ILE A 176 10.56 -12.39 -3.04
N GLU A 177 10.99 -12.59 -4.30
CA GLU A 177 11.64 -11.54 -5.09
C GLU A 177 10.56 -10.63 -5.70
N TRP A 178 10.52 -9.37 -5.27
CA TRP A 178 9.51 -8.39 -5.68
C TRP A 178 10.18 -7.07 -6.10
N GLN A 179 10.11 -6.75 -7.39
CA GLN A 179 10.66 -5.51 -7.96
C GLN A 179 12.13 -5.27 -7.58
N GLY A 180 12.95 -6.33 -7.55
CA GLY A 180 14.37 -6.26 -7.16
C GLY A 180 14.62 -6.12 -5.66
N LYS A 181 13.59 -6.26 -4.82
CA LYS A 181 13.68 -6.27 -3.36
C LYS A 181 13.07 -7.54 -2.78
N THR A 182 13.38 -7.82 -1.51
CA THR A 182 12.70 -8.87 -0.76
C THR A 182 11.36 -8.35 -0.25
N ALA A 183 10.30 -9.13 -0.48
CA ALA A 183 8.98 -8.89 0.08
C ALA A 183 8.38 -10.21 0.58
N TYR A 184 7.16 -10.15 1.11
CA TYR A 184 6.50 -11.29 1.73
C TYR A 184 5.09 -11.47 1.18
N THR A 185 4.71 -12.72 0.97
CA THR A 185 3.33 -13.07 0.62
C THR A 185 2.93 -14.39 1.28
N PHE A 186 1.66 -14.74 1.23
CA PHE A 186 1.10 -15.87 1.98
C PHE A 186 1.01 -17.13 1.11
N ASP A 187 1.62 -18.22 1.58
CA ASP A 187 1.81 -19.44 0.78
C ASP A 187 0.51 -20.20 0.47
N ALA A 188 -0.52 -20.09 1.31
CA ALA A 188 -1.80 -20.77 1.10
C ALA A 188 -2.56 -20.27 -0.14
N PHE A 189 -2.03 -19.20 -0.77
CA PHE A 189 -2.49 -18.64 -2.02
C PHE A 189 -1.44 -18.75 -3.14
N LEU A 190 -0.45 -19.62 -2.98
CA LEU A 190 0.55 -19.93 -3.99
C LEU A 190 0.48 -21.41 -4.39
N GLU A 191 0.68 -21.66 -5.68
CA GLU A 191 0.84 -23.01 -6.23
C GLU A 191 2.19 -23.12 -6.91
N LYS A 192 3.00 -24.13 -6.53
CA LYS A 192 4.36 -24.31 -7.06
C LYS A 192 4.33 -24.67 -8.53
N LEU A 193 5.17 -24.02 -9.34
CA LEU A 193 5.36 -24.35 -10.74
C LEU A 193 6.51 -25.37 -10.87
N ALA A 194 6.32 -26.36 -11.74
CA ALA A 194 7.37 -27.34 -12.05
C ALA A 194 8.59 -26.64 -12.69
N ALA A 195 9.79 -27.13 -12.38
CA ALA A 195 11.07 -26.50 -12.72
C ALA A 195 11.40 -26.44 -14.24
N ASP A 196 10.52 -26.94 -15.11
CA ASP A 196 10.73 -27.02 -16.56
C ASP A 196 10.03 -25.91 -17.38
N GLU A 197 9.45 -24.89 -16.74
CA GLU A 197 8.91 -23.71 -17.46
C GLU A 197 9.86 -22.50 -17.44
N SER A 198 11.17 -22.72 -17.64
CA SER A 198 12.10 -21.65 -17.99
C SER A 198 12.58 -21.81 -19.43
N THR A 199 12.35 -20.78 -20.24
CA THR A 199 12.70 -20.65 -21.67
C THR A 199 11.76 -21.32 -22.69
N ASN A 200 10.69 -20.62 -23.11
CA ASN A 200 10.48 -20.36 -24.54
C ASN A 200 9.40 -19.30 -24.82
N THR A 201 9.77 -18.30 -25.61
CA THR A 201 8.85 -17.46 -26.37
C THR A 201 7.99 -18.31 -27.32
N LYS A 202 6.74 -18.61 -26.96
CA LYS A 202 5.59 -18.73 -27.89
C LYS A 202 4.27 -18.97 -27.14
N LYS A 203 3.33 -18.03 -27.28
CA LYS A 203 1.86 -18.28 -27.30
C LYS A 203 1.54 -19.38 -28.36
N PRO A 204 0.46 -20.20 -28.34
CA PRO A 204 -0.82 -20.11 -27.59
C PRO A 204 -1.40 -21.40 -26.94
N SER A 205 -2.27 -21.18 -25.93
CA SER A 205 -3.64 -21.73 -25.72
C SER A 205 -3.83 -23.26 -25.51
N THR A 206 -4.54 -23.72 -24.46
CA THR A 206 -6.02 -23.85 -24.33
C THR A 206 -6.30 -24.69 -23.05
N LYS A 207 -7.40 -24.65 -22.27
CA LYS A 207 -8.85 -24.34 -22.39
C LYS A 207 -9.45 -24.44 -20.96
N THR A 208 -10.50 -23.75 -20.50
CA THR A 208 -11.87 -23.56 -21.04
C THR A 208 -12.48 -22.31 -20.35
N SER A 209 -12.59 -21.18 -21.04
CA SER A 209 -13.81 -20.69 -21.71
C SER A 209 -14.83 -19.94 -20.82
N ALA A 210 -14.45 -18.76 -20.34
CA ALA A 210 -15.31 -17.59 -20.47
C ALA A 210 -14.63 -16.65 -21.50
N LYS A 211 -15.39 -16.18 -22.47
CA LYS A 211 -14.89 -15.39 -23.60
C LYS A 211 -14.44 -14.02 -23.08
N THR A 212 -13.17 -13.87 -22.72
CA THR A 212 -12.61 -12.58 -22.28
C THR A 212 -12.87 -11.52 -23.36
N ARG A 213 -13.77 -10.59 -23.07
CA ARG A 213 -14.20 -9.54 -24.00
C ARG A 213 -13.07 -8.52 -24.09
N THR A 214 -12.53 -8.26 -25.26
CA THR A 214 -11.52 -7.20 -25.43
C THR A 214 -12.15 -5.97 -26.04
N LEU A 215 -11.84 -4.80 -25.47
CA LEU A 215 -12.28 -3.49 -25.91
C LEU A 215 -11.08 -2.68 -26.38
N GLU A 216 -11.18 -1.99 -27.51
CA GLU A 216 -10.20 -1.00 -27.95
C GLU A 216 -10.87 0.36 -28.07
N GLY A 217 -10.22 1.39 -27.55
CA GLY A 217 -10.79 2.72 -27.51
C GLY A 217 -9.83 3.76 -26.95
N VAL A 218 -10.40 4.88 -26.51
CA VAL A 218 -9.69 6.00 -25.92
C VAL A 218 -10.17 6.17 -24.48
N ILE A 219 -9.26 6.37 -23.54
CA ILE A 219 -9.63 6.73 -22.17
C ILE A 219 -10.24 8.13 -22.18
N THR A 220 -11.50 8.24 -21.75
CA THR A 220 -12.27 9.50 -21.81
C THR A 220 -12.66 10.03 -20.44
N SER A 221 -12.82 9.18 -19.44
CA SER A 221 -13.03 9.64 -18.06
C SER A 221 -12.51 8.62 -17.05
N TYR A 222 -12.32 9.13 -15.83
CA TYR A 222 -12.01 8.34 -14.66
C TYR A 222 -12.65 9.02 -13.45
N GLU A 223 -13.42 8.25 -12.68
CA GLU A 223 -14.16 8.75 -11.52
C GLU A 223 -13.97 7.80 -10.35
N CYS A 224 -13.51 8.34 -9.22
CA CYS A 224 -13.37 7.60 -7.97
C CYS A 224 -14.32 8.15 -6.90
N GLY A 225 -15.07 7.24 -6.30
CA GLY A 225 -15.77 7.42 -5.03
C GLY A 225 -15.49 6.20 -4.15
N ASP A 226 -16.53 5.46 -3.77
CA ASP A 226 -16.39 4.18 -3.06
C ASP A 226 -15.74 3.08 -3.92
N ASN A 227 -15.93 3.17 -5.24
CA ASN A 227 -15.17 2.41 -6.23
C ASN A 227 -14.63 3.37 -7.30
N CYS A 228 -13.60 2.91 -8.01
CA CYS A 228 -12.99 3.67 -9.10
C CYS A 228 -13.38 3.09 -10.45
N TYR A 229 -13.91 3.94 -11.31
CA TYR A 229 -14.41 3.61 -12.63
C TYR A 229 -13.58 4.30 -13.69
N LEU A 230 -13.30 3.58 -14.77
CA LEU A 230 -12.72 4.11 -15.99
C LEU A 230 -13.79 4.09 -17.08
N THR A 231 -13.73 5.04 -18.01
CA THR A 231 -14.52 4.99 -19.24
C THR A 231 -13.60 4.96 -20.45
N ILE A 232 -13.88 4.01 -21.34
CA ILE A 232 -13.21 3.85 -22.62
C ILE A 232 -14.25 4.04 -23.72
N THR A 233 -14.03 5.04 -24.58
CA THR A 233 -14.87 5.26 -25.77
C THR A 233 -14.30 4.51 -26.95
N ASP A 234 -15.09 3.62 -27.56
CA ASP A 234 -14.66 2.82 -28.71
C ASP A 234 -14.63 3.61 -30.02
N LYS A 235 -14.24 2.94 -31.11
CA LYS A 235 -14.14 3.57 -32.44
C LYS A 235 -15.50 3.98 -33.02
N GLN A 236 -16.59 3.43 -32.51
CA GLN A 236 -17.96 3.77 -32.88
C GLN A 236 -18.50 4.96 -32.06
N GLY A 237 -17.75 5.43 -31.06
CA GLY A 237 -18.17 6.49 -30.15
C GLY A 237 -19.00 5.98 -28.97
N THR A 238 -19.07 4.66 -28.75
CA THR A 238 -19.80 4.09 -27.62
C THR A 238 -18.92 4.15 -26.37
N GLU A 239 -19.45 4.66 -25.27
CA GLU A 239 -18.78 4.67 -23.97
C GLU A 239 -18.97 3.35 -23.25
N HIS A 240 -17.87 2.79 -22.76
CA HIS A 240 -17.86 1.59 -21.92
C HIS A 240 -17.25 1.96 -20.58
N SER A 241 -18.06 1.93 -19.52
CA SER A 241 -17.62 2.19 -18.15
C SER A 241 -17.48 0.90 -17.37
N GLY A 242 -16.40 0.79 -16.60
CA GLY A 242 -16.09 -0.40 -15.83
C GLY A 242 -15.16 -0.11 -14.67
N LEU A 243 -15.11 -1.01 -13.69
CA LEU A 243 -14.18 -0.91 -12.56
C LEU A 243 -12.73 -0.88 -13.08
N CYS A 244 -11.94 0.05 -12.57
CA CYS A 244 -10.52 0.17 -12.91
C CYS A 244 -9.71 -0.80 -12.03
N THR A 245 -9.65 -2.07 -12.42
CA THR A 245 -8.96 -3.13 -11.66
C THR A 245 -7.61 -3.52 -12.25
N ALA A 246 -7.26 -2.98 -13.41
CA ALA A 246 -6.00 -3.24 -14.08
C ALA A 246 -4.81 -2.74 -13.24
N PRO A 247 -3.61 -3.35 -13.39
CA PRO A 247 -2.41 -2.89 -12.69
C PRO A 247 -2.10 -1.40 -12.91
N LEU A 248 -2.46 -0.85 -14.08
CA LEU A 248 -2.29 0.58 -14.37
C LEU A 248 -3.15 1.49 -13.47
N CYS A 249 -4.30 0.98 -13.01
CA CYS A 249 -5.25 1.70 -12.17
C CYS A 249 -4.84 1.74 -10.69
N GLU A 250 -3.89 0.91 -10.24
CA GLU A 250 -3.56 0.77 -8.81
C GLU A 250 -3.16 2.11 -8.20
N ALA A 251 -2.22 2.81 -8.84
CA ALA A 251 -1.79 4.14 -8.41
C ALA A 251 -2.90 5.19 -8.57
N TRP A 252 -3.78 5.06 -9.57
CA TRP A 252 -4.86 6.02 -9.80
C TRP A 252 -5.91 5.90 -8.70
N ASN A 253 -6.25 4.66 -8.34
CA ASN A 253 -7.24 4.35 -7.31
C ASN A 253 -6.75 4.79 -5.93
N GLU A 254 -5.45 4.63 -5.63
CA GLU A 254 -4.86 5.12 -4.39
C GLU A 254 -4.92 6.65 -4.29
N MET A 255 -4.64 7.35 -5.39
CA MET A 255 -4.70 8.82 -5.43
C MET A 255 -6.12 9.36 -5.66
N ALA A 256 -7.10 8.49 -5.87
CA ALA A 256 -8.45 8.82 -6.35
C ALA A 256 -8.45 9.73 -7.59
N GLU A 257 -7.39 9.67 -8.40
CA GLU A 257 -7.17 10.56 -9.54
C GLU A 257 -6.32 9.85 -10.61
N MET A 258 -6.76 9.93 -11.87
CA MET A 258 -5.99 9.49 -13.02
C MET A 258 -5.07 10.62 -13.51
N PRO A 259 -3.76 10.36 -13.74
CA PRO A 259 -2.85 11.37 -14.26
C PRO A 259 -3.27 11.87 -15.65
N ALA A 260 -3.21 13.19 -15.85
CA ALA A 260 -3.71 13.85 -17.06
C ALA A 260 -3.07 13.36 -18.38
N ASN A 261 -1.86 12.79 -18.33
CA ASN A 261 -1.19 12.22 -19.51
C ASN A 261 -1.83 10.92 -20.01
N PHE A 262 -2.77 10.32 -19.27
CA PHE A 262 -3.56 9.17 -19.69
C PHE A 262 -4.91 9.55 -20.31
N GLN A 263 -5.36 10.79 -20.08
CA GLN A 263 -6.53 11.35 -20.75
C GLN A 263 -6.32 11.30 -22.27
N ASN A 264 -7.31 10.81 -23.00
CA ASN A 264 -7.30 10.65 -24.45
C ASN A 264 -6.24 9.68 -25.00
N LYS A 265 -5.64 8.81 -24.17
CA LYS A 265 -4.74 7.75 -24.66
C LYS A 265 -5.52 6.59 -25.26
N ARG A 266 -5.02 6.09 -26.41
CA ARG A 266 -5.53 4.87 -27.02
C ARG A 266 -5.12 3.67 -26.20
N VAL A 267 -6.07 2.77 -25.95
CA VAL A 267 -5.85 1.58 -25.15
C VAL A 267 -6.54 0.37 -25.76
N LYS A 268 -5.99 -0.79 -25.40
CA LYS A 268 -6.68 -2.07 -25.50
C LYS A 268 -6.90 -2.59 -24.09
N ALA A 269 -8.17 -2.81 -23.74
CA ALA A 269 -8.58 -3.31 -22.45
C ALA A 269 -9.14 -4.74 -22.55
N SER A 270 -8.83 -5.55 -21.54
CA SER A 270 -9.52 -6.81 -21.25
C SER A 270 -10.66 -6.51 -20.30
N VAL A 271 -11.87 -6.90 -20.65
CA VAL A 271 -13.08 -6.72 -19.86
C VAL A 271 -13.45 -8.07 -19.24
N GLY A 272 -13.41 -8.11 -17.92
CA GLY A 272 -13.96 -9.18 -17.10
C GLY A 272 -15.03 -8.61 -16.17
N THR A 273 -15.19 -9.24 -15.01
CA THR A 273 -16.22 -8.88 -14.03
C THR A 273 -15.56 -8.49 -12.71
N GLY A 274 -16.02 -7.42 -12.09
CA GLY A 274 -15.56 -6.99 -10.77
C GLY A 274 -16.73 -6.66 -9.85
N THR A 275 -16.44 -6.65 -8.56
CA THR A 275 -17.44 -6.44 -7.51
C THR A 275 -17.46 -4.98 -7.06
N GLN A 276 -18.63 -4.36 -7.08
CA GLN A 276 -18.83 -3.03 -6.50
C GLN A 276 -19.01 -3.15 -4.98
N GLN A 277 -18.39 -2.24 -4.23
CA GLN A 277 -18.55 -2.12 -2.78
C GLN A 277 -19.20 -0.78 -2.42
N ASP A 278 -19.99 -0.75 -1.34
CA ASP A 278 -20.46 0.51 -0.74
C ASP A 278 -19.37 1.14 0.15
N GLY A 279 -19.59 2.38 0.62
CA GLY A 279 -18.68 3.05 1.56
C GLY A 279 -18.52 2.37 2.94
N SER A 280 -19.25 1.28 3.20
CA SER A 280 -19.10 0.42 4.39
C SER A 280 -18.37 -0.91 4.07
N GLY A 281 -17.99 -1.15 2.81
CA GLY A 281 -17.31 -2.35 2.35
C GLY A 281 -18.23 -3.53 2.01
N ASN A 282 -19.55 -3.34 1.97
CA ASN A 282 -20.48 -4.40 1.57
C ASN A 282 -20.55 -4.52 0.06
N VAL A 283 -20.60 -5.76 -0.44
CA VAL A 283 -20.74 -6.05 -1.87
C VAL A 283 -22.15 -5.67 -2.35
N MET A 284 -22.24 -4.78 -3.34
CA MET A 284 -23.50 -4.32 -3.94
C MET A 284 -23.86 -5.05 -5.24
N GLY A 285 -22.89 -5.68 -5.90
CA GLY A 285 -23.13 -6.41 -7.15
C GLY A 285 -21.88 -6.58 -8.00
N GLU A 286 -22.06 -7.22 -9.15
CA GLU A 286 -21.03 -7.45 -10.16
C GLU A 286 -21.25 -6.55 -11.38
N MET A 287 -20.16 -6.07 -11.99
CA MET A 287 -20.20 -5.28 -13.22
C MET A 287 -18.93 -5.49 -14.05
N ASP A 288 -18.90 -4.91 -15.26
CA ASP A 288 -17.70 -4.91 -16.09
C ASP A 288 -16.49 -4.30 -15.35
N ALA A 289 -15.35 -4.97 -15.46
CA ALA A 289 -14.07 -4.52 -14.89
C ALA A 289 -12.97 -4.60 -15.94
N PHE A 290 -12.15 -3.56 -16.02
CA PHE A 290 -10.97 -3.55 -16.88
C PHE A 290 -9.81 -4.21 -16.16
N GLU A 291 -9.58 -5.49 -16.42
CA GLU A 291 -8.58 -6.31 -15.74
C GLU A 291 -7.17 -6.09 -16.28
N VAL A 292 -7.07 -5.71 -17.56
CA VAL A 292 -5.79 -5.42 -18.23
C VAL A 292 -6.00 -4.23 -19.13
N ILE A 293 -5.12 -3.22 -19.04
CA ILE A 293 -5.11 -2.06 -19.92
C ILE A 293 -3.72 -1.95 -20.53
N THR A 294 -3.65 -2.01 -21.86
CA THR A 294 -2.42 -1.80 -22.61
C THR A 294 -2.51 -0.49 -23.37
N LEU A 295 -1.56 0.42 -23.14
CA LEU A 295 -1.44 1.64 -23.94
C LEU A 295 -1.02 1.28 -25.37
N LEU A 296 -1.76 1.81 -26.33
CA LEU A 296 -1.45 1.71 -27.75
C LEU A 296 -0.67 2.95 -28.19
N LYS A 297 0.25 2.74 -29.15
CA LYS A 297 1.04 3.82 -29.74
C LYS A 297 0.22 4.71 -30.67
#